data_AF-A0A1V8TZ32-F1
#
_entry.id   AF-A0A1V8TZ32-F1
#
_cell.length_a   1.000
_cell.length_b   1.000
_cell.length_c   1.000
_cell.angle_alpha   90.00
_cell.angle_beta   90.00
_cell.angle_gamma   90.00
#
_symmetry.space_group_name_H-M   'P 1'
#
loop_
_entity.id
_entity.type
_entity.pdbx_description
1 polymer ?
#
loop_
_entity_poly.entity_id
_entity_poly.type
_entity_poly.pdbx_seq_one_letter_code
_entity_poly.pdbx_strand_id
1 'polypeptide(L)'
;MLSHLTTLSLLSLASALPSTLSHQKSPSIPLVFDGRVPKAATGATFDAGLLPYNAKYDLGANLTWSDVLLFPKVQTSLFDNSSTKAVEVTIDDRAIFTPSPTNVQAGFRRNELLPQPANATYATTGIKTLHVSLQPDSHRRLNYSHEYQLAWLESQDYSADQFSLNVGTIFGTKDAHPKRLQLRGTSNASPQQTLWSAPFDEGVWHNLALVLDFNKNALKVYYSKECEKLEAVTGFISNDLSNLGQYHFGILKKPTGQNLTDITRQGFQEKGIHEGIVYGGILEEDSKGGLLSVAPGKAVKY
;
A
#
# COMPACT_ATOMS: atom_id res chain seq x y z
N MET A 1 -16.48 86.40 -3.45
CA MET A 1 -16.76 84.98 -3.76
C MET A 1 -15.50 84.39 -4.37
N LEU A 2 -15.20 83.15 -3.99
CA LEU A 2 -14.06 82.28 -4.36
C LEU A 2 -12.70 82.53 -3.69
N SER A 3 -12.52 81.80 -2.59
CA SER A 3 -11.26 81.34 -2.00
C SER A 3 -10.72 80.13 -2.76
N HIS A 4 -9.41 80.09 -3.05
CA HIS A 4 -8.74 78.88 -3.53
C HIS A 4 -8.10 78.12 -2.36
N LEU A 5 -8.59 76.90 -2.12
CA LEU A 5 -8.04 75.90 -1.22
C LEU A 5 -6.80 75.25 -1.87
N THR A 6 -5.66 75.30 -1.19
CA THR A 6 -4.49 74.44 -1.44
C THR A 6 -4.67 73.09 -0.76
N THR A 7 -4.67 72.01 -1.53
CA THR A 7 -4.66 70.63 -1.05
C THR A 7 -3.24 70.17 -0.71
N LEU A 8 -3.05 69.72 0.53
CA LEU A 8 -1.81 69.14 1.04
C LEU A 8 -1.84 67.61 0.83
N SER A 9 -0.91 67.07 0.04
CA SER A 9 -0.78 65.63 -0.20
C SER A 9 0.12 64.99 0.86
N LEU A 10 -0.44 64.13 1.72
CA LEU A 10 0.31 63.30 2.65
C LEU A 10 0.84 62.05 1.93
N LEU A 11 2.17 61.96 1.75
CA LEU A 11 2.86 60.72 1.37
C LEU A 11 3.02 59.83 2.61
N SER A 12 2.32 58.70 2.64
CA SER A 12 2.56 57.62 3.61
C SER A 12 3.74 56.75 3.16
N LEU A 13 4.88 56.83 3.85
CA LEU A 13 5.96 55.85 3.71
C LEU A 13 5.51 54.52 4.35
N ALA A 14 5.18 53.52 3.54
CA ALA A 14 5.02 52.15 3.98
C ALA A 14 6.42 51.51 4.12
N SER A 15 6.85 51.30 5.36
CA SER A 15 8.05 50.51 5.68
C SER A 15 7.77 49.03 5.42
N ALA A 16 8.28 48.50 4.32
CA ALA A 16 8.27 47.07 4.03
C ALA A 16 9.30 46.36 4.94
N LEU A 17 8.81 45.59 5.91
CA LEU A 17 9.64 44.64 6.65
C LEU A 17 10.05 43.50 5.70
N PRO A 18 11.32 43.10 5.66
CA PRO A 18 11.74 41.92 4.90
C PRO A 18 11.14 40.68 5.58
N SER A 19 10.18 40.04 4.91
CA SER A 19 9.66 38.73 5.27
C SER A 19 10.75 37.69 5.02
N THR A 20 11.52 37.37 6.06
CA THR A 20 12.38 36.19 6.09
C THR A 20 11.48 34.95 6.07
N LEU A 21 11.11 34.49 4.88
CA LEU A 21 10.62 33.13 4.67
C LEU A 21 11.74 32.18 5.07
N SER A 22 11.79 31.79 6.35
CA SER A 22 12.54 30.60 6.72
C SER A 22 11.93 29.45 5.92
N HIS A 23 12.70 28.88 5.00
CA HIS A 23 12.43 27.53 4.52
C HIS A 23 12.52 26.63 5.76
N GLN A 24 11.42 26.47 6.49
CA GLN A 24 11.32 25.42 7.48
C GLN A 24 11.51 24.12 6.72
N LYS A 25 12.67 23.49 6.93
CA LYS A 25 12.92 22.12 6.50
C LYS A 25 11.80 21.30 7.12
N SER A 26 10.90 20.78 6.29
CA SER A 26 9.82 19.91 6.76
C SER A 26 10.42 18.82 7.66
N PRO A 27 9.83 18.53 8.83
CA PRO A 27 10.32 17.48 9.70
C PRO A 27 10.43 16.18 8.91
N SER A 28 11.63 15.60 8.83
CA SER A 28 11.81 14.27 8.25
C SER A 28 11.27 13.26 9.26
N ILE A 29 10.16 12.61 8.95
CA ILE A 29 9.58 11.57 9.80
C ILE A 29 10.48 10.34 9.69
N PRO A 30 10.95 9.76 10.82
CA PRO A 30 11.79 8.57 10.77
C PRO A 30 11.08 7.39 10.09
N LEU A 31 11.80 6.62 9.30
CA LEU A 31 11.27 5.39 8.72
C LEU A 31 11.48 4.22 9.69
N VAL A 32 10.46 3.38 9.83
CA VAL A 32 10.58 2.06 10.46
C VAL A 32 11.21 1.07 9.51
N PHE A 33 10.75 1.10 8.25
CA PHE A 33 11.41 0.42 7.14
C PHE A 33 11.23 1.23 5.85
N ASP A 34 12.17 1.05 4.92
CA ASP A 34 12.11 1.58 3.57
C ASP A 34 12.12 0.40 2.60
N GLY A 35 10.96 0.08 2.04
CA GLY A 35 10.80 -1.00 1.06
C GLY A 35 11.00 -0.53 -0.38
N ARG A 36 11.26 0.75 -0.63
CA ARG A 36 11.38 1.24 -2.01
C ARG A 36 12.53 0.54 -2.72
N VAL A 37 12.23 0.00 -3.90
CA VAL A 37 13.16 -0.84 -4.64
C VAL A 37 14.26 0.02 -5.25
N PRO A 38 15.55 -0.23 -4.95
CA PRO A 38 16.64 0.52 -5.55
C PRO A 38 16.64 0.42 -7.07
N LYS A 39 17.01 1.50 -7.76
CA LYS A 39 17.00 1.57 -9.23
C LYS A 39 17.82 0.45 -9.89
N ALA A 40 18.93 0.07 -9.27
CA ALA A 40 19.84 -0.98 -9.74
C ALA A 40 19.40 -2.41 -9.35
N ALA A 41 18.38 -2.57 -8.50
CA ALA A 41 17.91 -3.89 -8.08
C ALA A 41 17.45 -4.74 -9.27
N THR A 42 17.60 -6.04 -9.16
CA THR A 42 17.09 -7.04 -10.12
C THR A 42 16.43 -8.17 -9.33
N GLY A 43 15.72 -9.09 -9.99
CA GLY A 43 15.20 -10.28 -9.33
C GLY A 43 16.29 -11.03 -8.54
N ALA A 44 17.48 -11.16 -9.12
CA ALA A 44 18.62 -11.80 -8.48
C ALA A 44 19.06 -11.10 -7.18
N THR A 45 18.88 -9.79 -7.05
CA THR A 45 19.15 -9.08 -5.79
C THR A 45 18.13 -9.39 -4.71
N PHE A 46 16.86 -9.63 -5.07
CA PHE A 46 15.84 -10.14 -4.14
C PHE A 46 16.16 -11.58 -3.73
N ASP A 47 16.49 -12.46 -4.70
CA ASP A 47 16.85 -13.86 -4.45
C ASP A 47 18.05 -14.01 -3.50
N ALA A 48 19.03 -13.11 -3.64
CA ALA A 48 20.20 -13.08 -2.79
C ALA A 48 19.94 -12.47 -1.39
N GLY A 49 18.73 -11.96 -1.10
CA GLY A 49 18.40 -11.33 0.17
C GLY A 49 19.15 -10.02 0.42
N LEU A 50 19.50 -9.29 -0.65
CA LEU A 50 20.24 -8.02 -0.56
C LEU A 50 19.32 -6.81 -0.39
N LEU A 51 18.01 -7.03 -0.44
CA LEU A 51 16.97 -6.02 -0.24
C LEU A 51 16.24 -6.30 1.08
N PRO A 52 15.51 -5.32 1.64
CA PRO A 52 14.84 -5.47 2.93
C PRO A 52 13.55 -6.29 2.81
N TYR A 53 13.59 -7.39 2.06
CA TYR A 53 12.50 -8.30 1.79
C TYR A 53 12.92 -9.74 2.05
N ASN A 54 11.97 -10.56 2.48
CA ASN A 54 12.18 -11.99 2.60
C ASN A 54 12.51 -12.61 1.24
N ALA A 55 13.62 -13.35 1.14
CA ALA A 55 14.11 -13.92 -0.11
C ALA A 55 13.46 -15.26 -0.51
N LYS A 56 12.58 -15.86 0.31
CA LYS A 56 12.20 -17.28 0.15
C LYS A 56 10.73 -17.64 0.40
N TYR A 57 10.01 -16.85 1.20
CA TYR A 57 8.66 -17.22 1.66
C TYR A 57 7.55 -16.54 0.82
N ASP A 58 6.33 -17.08 0.92
CA ASP A 58 5.11 -16.68 0.20
C ASP A 58 5.29 -16.48 -1.30
N LEU A 59 5.87 -17.52 -1.89
CA LEU A 59 6.18 -17.64 -3.31
C LEU A 59 5.74 -19.02 -3.80
N GLY A 60 5.36 -19.13 -5.08
CA GLY A 60 5.08 -20.43 -5.70
C GLY A 60 6.21 -21.43 -5.52
N ALA A 61 5.87 -22.71 -5.32
CA ALA A 61 6.87 -23.75 -5.08
C ALA A 61 7.92 -23.82 -6.21
N ASN A 62 9.20 -23.81 -5.84
CA ASN A 62 10.35 -23.80 -6.75
C ASN A 62 10.49 -22.57 -7.66
N LEU A 63 9.76 -21.49 -7.39
CA LEU A 63 10.00 -20.20 -8.02
C LEU A 63 11.05 -19.41 -7.25
N THR A 64 11.59 -18.39 -7.91
CA THR A 64 12.47 -17.35 -7.36
C THR A 64 11.85 -15.98 -7.61
N TRP A 65 12.31 -14.93 -6.92
CA TRP A 65 11.92 -13.56 -7.23
C TRP A 65 12.30 -13.15 -8.65
N SER A 66 13.40 -13.69 -9.20
CA SER A 66 13.73 -13.52 -10.62
C SER A 66 12.69 -14.08 -11.59
N ASP A 67 11.93 -15.09 -11.19
CA ASP A 67 10.89 -15.68 -12.05
C ASP A 67 9.60 -14.84 -12.07
N VAL A 68 9.32 -14.08 -11.00
CA VAL A 68 8.00 -13.48 -10.77
C VAL A 68 8.02 -11.95 -10.68
N LEU A 69 9.20 -11.33 -10.50
CA LEU A 69 9.32 -9.87 -10.45
C LEU A 69 9.70 -9.31 -11.81
N LEU A 70 8.93 -8.32 -12.26
CA LEU A 70 9.26 -7.50 -13.40
C LEU A 70 9.58 -6.07 -12.96
N PHE A 71 10.28 -5.32 -13.81
CA PHE A 71 10.66 -3.93 -13.55
C PHE A 71 10.15 -3.05 -14.69
N PRO A 72 8.85 -2.72 -14.72
CA PRO A 72 8.24 -2.03 -15.84
C PRO A 72 8.72 -0.58 -15.94
N LYS A 73 8.69 -0.04 -17.16
CA LYS A 73 8.98 1.38 -17.42
C LYS A 73 7.69 2.18 -17.27
N VAL A 74 7.34 2.51 -16.03
CA VAL A 74 6.18 3.34 -15.69
C VAL A 74 6.62 4.68 -15.10
N GLN A 75 5.69 5.62 -15.01
CA GLN A 75 5.90 6.86 -14.26
C GLN A 75 6.28 6.53 -12.81
N THR A 76 7.16 7.31 -12.20
CA THR A 76 7.55 7.15 -10.79
C THR A 76 6.33 7.34 -9.88
N SER A 77 6.14 6.45 -8.90
CA SER A 77 5.08 6.57 -7.90
C SER A 77 5.31 7.76 -6.95
N LEU A 78 4.30 8.17 -6.18
CA LEU A 78 4.34 9.40 -5.36
C LEU A 78 5.54 9.47 -4.40
N PHE A 79 5.92 8.35 -3.78
CA PHE A 79 7.01 8.29 -2.78
C PHE A 79 8.31 7.67 -3.29
N ASP A 80 8.35 7.27 -4.56
CA ASP A 80 9.60 6.91 -5.22
C ASP A 80 10.40 8.17 -5.61
N ASN A 81 11.70 7.99 -5.82
CA ASN A 81 12.62 9.08 -6.18
C ASN A 81 13.64 8.61 -7.23
N SER A 82 14.61 9.46 -7.57
CA SER A 82 15.59 9.19 -8.63
C SER A 82 16.49 7.96 -8.38
N SER A 83 16.60 7.49 -7.13
CA SER A 83 17.36 6.29 -6.74
C SER A 83 16.51 5.03 -6.58
N THR A 84 15.18 5.12 -6.70
CA THR A 84 14.26 3.99 -6.58
C THR A 84 13.50 3.75 -7.88
N LYS A 85 12.78 2.62 -7.97
CA LYS A 85 11.95 2.26 -9.13
C LYS A 85 10.76 1.41 -8.71
N ALA A 86 9.77 1.35 -9.59
CA ALA A 86 8.65 0.42 -9.47
C ALA A 86 9.11 -1.04 -9.64
N VAL A 87 8.38 -1.94 -8.98
CA VAL A 87 8.49 -3.39 -9.14
C VAL A 87 7.10 -3.94 -9.41
N GLU A 88 6.99 -4.87 -10.34
CA GLU A 88 5.75 -5.57 -10.60
C GLU A 88 5.84 -6.99 -10.06
N VAL A 89 4.88 -7.35 -9.22
CA VAL A 89 4.71 -8.72 -8.74
C VAL A 89 3.73 -9.42 -9.66
N THR A 90 4.13 -10.55 -10.22
CA THR A 90 3.29 -11.34 -11.13
C THR A 90 2.87 -12.67 -10.52
N ILE A 91 1.75 -13.22 -10.97
CA ILE A 91 1.33 -14.58 -10.72
C ILE A 91 1.02 -15.28 -12.04
N ASP A 92 1.36 -16.56 -12.11
CA ASP A 92 0.96 -17.48 -13.17
C ASP A 92 0.44 -18.80 -12.57
N ASP A 93 0.17 -19.80 -13.41
CA ASP A 93 -0.32 -21.12 -12.96
C ASP A 93 0.58 -21.80 -11.91
N ARG A 94 1.87 -21.44 -11.85
CA ARG A 94 2.88 -22.01 -10.93
C ARG A 94 2.90 -21.33 -9.57
N ALA A 95 2.21 -20.20 -9.37
CA ALA A 95 2.19 -19.41 -8.14
C ALA A 95 1.43 -20.10 -6.99
N ILE A 96 1.72 -21.38 -6.71
CA ILE A 96 1.07 -22.18 -5.67
C ILE A 96 2.01 -22.30 -4.48
N PHE A 97 1.68 -21.61 -3.39
CA PHE A 97 2.46 -21.68 -2.17
C PHE A 97 2.34 -23.05 -1.51
N THR A 98 3.51 -23.63 -1.17
CA THR A 98 3.61 -24.97 -0.59
C THR A 98 4.52 -24.91 0.64
N PRO A 99 4.03 -24.38 1.79
CA PRO A 99 4.82 -24.26 3.02
C PRO A 99 5.32 -25.60 3.56
N SER A 100 4.67 -26.71 3.20
CA SER A 100 5.19 -28.05 3.44
C SER A 100 4.66 -29.05 2.40
N PRO A 101 5.27 -30.24 2.24
CA PRO A 101 4.77 -31.27 1.32
C PRO A 101 3.32 -31.70 1.57
N THR A 102 2.81 -31.53 2.80
CA THR A 102 1.43 -31.87 3.19
C THR A 102 0.51 -30.65 3.26
N ASN A 103 1.05 -29.44 3.05
CA ASN A 103 0.31 -28.19 3.04
C ASN A 103 0.52 -27.47 1.70
N VAL A 104 -0.21 -27.91 0.69
CA VAL A 104 -0.23 -27.30 -0.65
C VAL A 104 -1.47 -26.40 -0.74
N GLN A 105 -1.27 -25.10 -0.95
CA GLN A 105 -2.36 -24.12 -1.07
C GLN A 105 -2.85 -23.99 -2.52
N ALA A 106 -3.30 -25.10 -3.11
CA ALA A 106 -3.68 -25.17 -4.53
C ALA A 106 -4.89 -24.29 -4.92
N GLY A 107 -5.71 -23.90 -3.94
CA GLY A 107 -6.83 -22.98 -4.13
C GLY A 107 -6.38 -21.54 -4.39
N PHE A 108 -5.17 -21.16 -3.99
CA PHE A 108 -4.64 -19.80 -4.18
C PHE A 108 -3.64 -19.70 -5.33
N ARG A 109 -3.48 -18.48 -5.85
CA ARG A 109 -2.28 -18.08 -6.59
C ARG A 109 -1.65 -16.90 -5.87
N ARG A 110 -0.42 -17.08 -5.36
CA ARG A 110 0.22 -16.05 -4.53
C ARG A 110 1.72 -15.94 -4.70
N ASN A 111 2.19 -14.69 -4.76
CA ASN A 111 3.59 -14.27 -4.68
C ASN A 111 3.61 -12.91 -3.94
N GLU A 112 4.39 -12.80 -2.87
CA GLU A 112 4.27 -11.69 -1.92
C GLU A 112 5.60 -11.20 -1.37
N LEU A 113 5.90 -9.93 -1.56
CA LEU A 113 7.04 -9.28 -0.93
C LEU A 113 6.72 -9.02 0.55
N LEU A 114 7.53 -9.61 1.44
CA LEU A 114 7.43 -9.39 2.89
C LEU A 114 8.59 -8.52 3.37
N PRO A 115 8.38 -7.25 3.75
CA PRO A 115 9.45 -6.44 4.30
C PRO A 115 10.02 -7.05 5.58
N GLN A 116 11.32 -6.85 5.78
CA GLN A 116 12.04 -7.27 6.98
C GLN A 116 12.52 -6.05 7.76
N PRO A 117 11.63 -5.37 8.51
CA PRO A 117 12.04 -4.26 9.37
C PRO A 117 13.09 -4.74 10.39
N ALA A 118 13.99 -3.85 10.78
CA ALA A 118 15.01 -4.16 11.80
C ALA A 118 14.39 -4.61 13.14
N ASN A 119 13.16 -4.18 13.42
CA ASN A 119 12.37 -4.64 14.56
C ASN A 119 10.90 -4.81 14.15
N ALA A 120 10.48 -6.05 13.92
CA ALA A 120 9.11 -6.39 13.51
C ALA A 120 8.06 -5.99 14.55
N THR A 121 8.33 -6.20 15.84
CA THR A 121 7.43 -5.74 16.92
C THR A 121 7.25 -4.22 16.90
N TYR A 122 8.32 -3.46 16.61
CA TYR A 122 8.23 -2.01 16.52
C TYR A 122 7.37 -1.55 15.34
N ALA A 123 7.41 -2.27 14.22
CA ALA A 123 6.60 -1.98 13.03
C ALA A 123 5.10 -2.15 13.27
N THR A 124 4.70 -2.96 14.26
CA THR A 124 3.29 -3.24 14.55
C THR A 124 2.87 -2.82 15.96
N THR A 125 3.45 -1.72 16.47
CA THR A 125 3.10 -1.12 17.77
C THR A 125 3.12 0.41 17.69
N GLY A 126 2.47 1.08 18.65
CA GLY A 126 2.41 2.55 18.68
C GLY A 126 1.54 3.12 17.56
N ILE A 127 2.01 4.20 16.92
CA ILE A 127 1.34 4.77 15.74
C ILE A 127 2.30 4.78 14.57
N LYS A 128 1.88 4.16 13.46
CA LYS A 128 2.65 4.02 12.23
C LYS A 128 1.87 4.55 11.05
N THR A 129 2.58 5.00 10.02
CA THR A 129 1.94 5.26 8.72
C THR A 129 2.56 4.36 7.68
N LEU A 130 1.78 3.39 7.19
CA LEU A 130 2.18 2.55 6.06
C LEU A 130 1.84 3.27 4.76
N HIS A 131 2.82 3.43 3.88
CA HIS A 131 2.66 3.96 2.53
C HIS A 131 2.81 2.86 1.50
N VAL A 132 1.94 2.87 0.48
CA VAL A 132 2.03 2.00 -0.68
C VAL A 132 1.36 2.67 -1.88
N SER A 133 1.98 2.58 -3.05
CA SER A 133 1.37 2.94 -4.32
C SER A 133 1.18 1.69 -5.16
N LEU A 134 0.00 1.56 -5.79
CA LEU A 134 -0.33 0.43 -6.66
C LEU A 134 -0.81 0.94 -8.02
N GLN A 135 -0.46 0.23 -9.09
CA GLN A 135 -0.93 0.51 -10.44
C GLN A 135 -1.30 -0.83 -11.13
N PRO A 136 -2.51 -0.96 -11.71
CA PRO A 136 -2.84 -2.12 -12.53
C PRO A 136 -1.99 -2.19 -13.79
N ASP A 137 -1.52 -3.37 -14.18
CA ASP A 137 -0.86 -3.55 -15.47
C ASP A 137 -1.87 -3.98 -16.56
N SER A 138 -2.01 -3.12 -17.58
CA SER A 138 -2.84 -3.39 -18.76
C SER A 138 -2.38 -4.59 -19.61
N HIS A 139 -1.11 -5.00 -19.50
CA HIS A 139 -0.55 -6.18 -20.18
C HIS A 139 -0.73 -7.47 -19.38
N ARG A 140 -1.04 -7.38 -18.08
CA ARG A 140 -1.19 -8.50 -17.14
C ARG A 140 -2.42 -8.28 -16.25
N ARG A 141 -3.57 -8.10 -16.90
CA ARG A 141 -4.82 -7.69 -16.24
C ARG A 141 -5.29 -8.76 -15.25
N LEU A 142 -5.71 -8.32 -14.06
CA LEU A 142 -6.39 -9.19 -13.10
C LEU A 142 -7.74 -9.67 -13.64
N ASN A 143 -8.14 -10.90 -13.29
CA ASN A 143 -9.52 -11.34 -13.48
C ASN A 143 -10.40 -10.99 -12.29
N TYR A 144 -11.14 -9.88 -12.37
CA TYR A 144 -11.98 -9.36 -11.29
C TYR A 144 -13.20 -10.22 -10.91
N SER A 145 -13.44 -11.38 -11.55
CA SER A 145 -14.39 -12.38 -11.00
C SER A 145 -13.84 -13.08 -9.75
N HIS A 146 -12.52 -13.02 -9.54
CA HIS A 146 -11.85 -13.49 -8.33
C HIS A 146 -11.67 -12.34 -7.34
N GLU A 147 -11.49 -12.67 -6.06
CA GLU A 147 -10.98 -11.74 -5.06
C GLU A 147 -9.46 -11.77 -5.05
N TYR A 148 -8.82 -10.61 -4.96
CA TYR A 148 -7.39 -10.45 -4.75
C TYR A 148 -7.15 -9.70 -3.45
N GLN A 149 -6.14 -10.12 -2.69
CA GLN A 149 -5.50 -9.31 -1.65
C GLN A 149 -4.19 -8.76 -2.21
N LEU A 150 -4.00 -7.44 -2.09
CA LEU A 150 -2.90 -6.71 -2.73
C LEU A 150 -1.89 -6.13 -1.75
N ALA A 151 -2.34 -5.77 -0.55
CA ALA A 151 -1.51 -5.34 0.57
C ALA A 151 -2.25 -5.61 1.88
N TRP A 152 -1.63 -6.29 2.85
CA TRP A 152 -2.28 -6.63 4.12
C TRP A 152 -1.28 -6.73 5.26
N LEU A 153 -1.82 -6.78 6.47
CA LEU A 153 -1.08 -7.05 7.69
C LEU A 153 -1.66 -8.30 8.33
N GLU A 154 -0.92 -9.40 8.27
CA GLU A 154 -1.27 -10.68 8.89
C GLU A 154 -0.83 -10.68 10.36
N SER A 155 -1.68 -11.18 11.26
CA SER A 155 -1.35 -11.29 12.69
C SER A 155 -0.17 -12.24 12.92
N GLN A 156 0.56 -12.07 14.02
CA GLN A 156 1.77 -12.86 14.31
C GLN A 156 1.53 -14.37 14.36
N ASP A 157 0.32 -14.80 14.71
CA ASP A 157 -0.09 -16.19 14.76
C ASP A 157 -0.73 -16.71 13.45
N TYR A 158 -0.74 -15.90 12.40
CA TYR A 158 -1.25 -16.23 11.06
C TYR A 158 -2.74 -16.59 11.04
N SER A 159 -3.52 -16.07 12.01
CA SER A 159 -4.94 -16.39 12.17
C SER A 159 -5.87 -15.37 11.53
N ALA A 160 -5.41 -14.13 11.31
CA ALA A 160 -6.23 -13.06 10.80
C ALA A 160 -5.45 -12.01 10.02
N ASP A 161 -6.11 -11.39 9.06
CA ASP A 161 -5.69 -10.10 8.53
C ASP A 161 -6.22 -9.02 9.46
N GLN A 162 -5.36 -8.13 9.94
CA GLN A 162 -5.76 -6.93 10.68
C GLN A 162 -6.39 -5.89 9.75
N PHE A 163 -5.88 -5.78 8.53
CA PHE A 163 -6.52 -5.14 7.39
C PHE A 163 -6.05 -5.82 6.10
N SER A 164 -6.82 -5.68 5.03
CA SER A 164 -6.36 -6.05 3.69
C SER A 164 -6.90 -5.08 2.64
N LEU A 165 -6.08 -4.72 1.66
CA LEU A 165 -6.47 -3.96 0.48
C LEU A 165 -6.81 -4.95 -0.62
N ASN A 166 -8.09 -5.01 -0.96
CA ASN A 166 -8.61 -6.04 -1.87
C ASN A 166 -9.13 -5.40 -3.15
N VAL A 167 -9.22 -6.20 -4.20
CA VAL A 167 -9.92 -5.86 -5.44
C VAL A 167 -10.58 -7.10 -6.02
N GLY A 168 -11.53 -6.92 -6.94
CA GLY A 168 -12.28 -8.00 -7.55
C GLY A 168 -13.55 -8.32 -6.77
N THR A 169 -14.13 -9.48 -7.06
CA THR A 169 -15.39 -9.91 -6.45
C THR A 169 -15.08 -10.56 -5.11
N ILE A 170 -15.38 -9.88 -4.00
CA ILE A 170 -15.14 -10.41 -2.65
C ILE A 170 -15.81 -11.78 -2.50
N PHE A 171 -15.03 -12.76 -2.04
CA PHE A 171 -15.42 -14.16 -1.95
C PHE A 171 -16.70 -14.32 -1.13
N GLY A 172 -17.63 -15.12 -1.63
CA GLY A 172 -18.94 -15.33 -1.00
C GLY A 172 -19.92 -14.17 -1.16
N THR A 173 -19.56 -13.10 -1.87
CA THR A 173 -20.45 -11.96 -2.14
C THR A 173 -20.81 -11.86 -3.63
N LYS A 174 -21.80 -11.03 -3.95
CA LYS A 174 -22.08 -10.59 -5.33
C LYS A 174 -21.71 -9.11 -5.42
N ASP A 175 -20.49 -8.82 -5.88
CA ASP A 175 -20.03 -7.44 -6.03
C ASP A 175 -20.48 -6.86 -7.38
N ALA A 176 -21.22 -5.76 -7.33
CA ALA A 176 -21.67 -5.05 -8.54
C ALA A 176 -20.55 -4.22 -9.19
N HIS A 177 -19.46 -3.95 -8.46
CA HIS A 177 -18.37 -3.08 -8.89
C HIS A 177 -16.99 -3.68 -8.55
N PRO A 178 -16.62 -4.82 -9.16
CA PRO A 178 -15.42 -5.57 -8.77
C PRO A 178 -14.10 -4.85 -9.15
N LYS A 179 -14.15 -3.80 -9.98
CA LYS A 179 -13.00 -2.95 -10.34
C LYS A 179 -12.79 -1.81 -9.35
N ARG A 180 -12.74 -2.14 -8.05
CA ARG A 180 -12.57 -1.15 -6.97
C ARG A 180 -11.60 -1.68 -5.94
N LEU A 181 -10.66 -0.83 -5.55
CA LEU A 181 -9.90 -1.03 -4.32
C LEU A 181 -10.88 -0.98 -3.13
N GLN A 182 -10.76 -1.94 -2.23
CA GLN A 182 -11.54 -2.05 -1.00
C GLN A 182 -10.59 -2.29 0.16
N LEU A 183 -10.42 -1.30 1.04
CA LEU A 183 -9.72 -1.53 2.30
C LEU A 183 -10.68 -2.26 3.24
N ARG A 184 -10.40 -3.52 3.50
CA ARG A 184 -11.10 -4.39 4.44
C ARG A 184 -10.49 -4.24 5.83
N GLY A 185 -11.33 -4.20 6.85
CA GLY A 185 -10.89 -4.24 8.25
C GLY A 185 -10.49 -5.65 8.68
N THR A 186 -10.38 -5.87 9.99
CA THR A 186 -9.94 -7.15 10.53
C THR A 186 -10.84 -8.31 10.07
N SER A 187 -10.22 -9.42 9.65
CA SER A 187 -10.95 -10.64 9.25
C SER A 187 -11.60 -11.37 10.44
N ASN A 188 -11.25 -11.00 11.68
CA ASN A 188 -11.91 -11.50 12.89
C ASN A 188 -13.29 -10.85 13.11
N ALA A 189 -13.59 -9.73 12.45
CA ALA A 189 -14.91 -9.14 12.51
C ALA A 189 -15.93 -9.98 11.73
N SER A 190 -17.12 -10.16 12.30
CA SER A 190 -18.22 -10.88 11.67
C SER A 190 -19.48 -9.99 11.58
N PRO A 191 -19.86 -9.49 10.38
CA PRO A 191 -19.12 -9.60 9.12
C PRO A 191 -17.90 -8.65 9.05
N GLN A 192 -16.89 -9.03 8.28
CA GLN A 192 -15.74 -8.16 7.99
C GLN A 192 -16.19 -6.92 7.23
N GLN A 193 -15.77 -5.74 7.66
CA GLN A 193 -16.22 -4.45 7.11
C GLN A 193 -15.32 -3.96 5.97
N THR A 194 -15.91 -3.25 5.00
CA THR A 194 -15.16 -2.35 4.09
C THR A 194 -15.02 -1.00 4.76
N LEU A 195 -13.80 -0.58 5.07
CA LEU A 195 -13.49 0.68 5.75
C LEU A 195 -13.37 1.85 4.76
N TRP A 196 -12.94 1.57 3.53
CA TRP A 196 -12.80 2.56 2.46
C TRP A 196 -12.80 1.88 1.08
N SER A 197 -13.21 2.60 0.02
CA SER A 197 -13.08 2.11 -1.35
C SER A 197 -12.89 3.22 -2.39
N ALA A 198 -12.24 2.90 -3.50
CA ALA A 198 -12.12 3.75 -4.68
C ALA A 198 -12.11 2.93 -5.98
N PRO A 199 -12.48 3.52 -7.14
CA PRO A 199 -12.21 2.90 -8.44
C PRO A 199 -10.73 2.55 -8.58
N PHE A 200 -10.43 1.40 -9.22
CA PHE A 200 -9.06 0.99 -9.54
C PHE A 200 -8.84 1.09 -11.05
N ASP A 201 -8.30 2.23 -11.48
CA ASP A 201 -8.25 2.63 -12.88
C ASP A 201 -6.93 2.15 -13.52
N GLU A 202 -7.03 1.59 -14.73
CA GLU A 202 -5.85 1.08 -15.44
C GLU A 202 -4.88 2.20 -15.81
N GLY A 203 -3.59 1.93 -15.68
CA GLY A 203 -2.54 2.90 -15.98
C GLY A 203 -2.42 4.04 -14.96
N VAL A 204 -3.22 4.02 -13.88
CA VAL A 204 -3.19 5.06 -12.85
C VAL A 204 -2.47 4.59 -11.60
N TRP A 205 -1.57 5.41 -11.06
CA TRP A 205 -1.06 5.19 -9.71
C TRP A 205 -2.13 5.51 -8.67
N HIS A 206 -2.40 4.57 -7.79
CA HIS A 206 -3.24 4.70 -6.61
C HIS A 206 -2.35 4.73 -5.38
N ASN A 207 -2.23 5.89 -4.75
CA ASN A 207 -1.38 6.08 -3.58
C ASN A 207 -2.23 5.97 -2.32
N LEU A 208 -1.80 5.15 -1.37
CA LEU A 208 -2.42 5.03 -0.05
C LEU A 208 -1.40 5.34 1.05
N ALA A 209 -1.88 6.00 2.09
CA ALA A 209 -1.23 5.95 3.40
C ALA A 209 -2.25 5.55 4.48
N LEU A 210 -1.91 4.53 5.25
CA LEU A 210 -2.72 4.04 6.36
C LEU A 210 -2.06 4.48 7.66
N VAL A 211 -2.66 5.42 8.37
CA VAL A 211 -2.25 5.74 9.74
C VAL A 211 -2.85 4.66 10.65
N LEU A 212 -2.00 3.81 11.20
CA LEU A 212 -2.31 2.67 12.04
C LEU A 212 -2.01 3.02 13.50
N ASP A 213 -3.05 3.22 14.30
CA ASP A 213 -2.93 3.43 15.76
C ASP A 213 -3.16 2.11 16.49
N PHE A 214 -2.09 1.35 16.66
CA PHE A 214 -2.09 0.07 17.38
C PHE A 214 -2.43 0.23 18.86
N ASN A 215 -2.27 1.42 19.44
CA ASN A 215 -2.65 1.66 20.84
C ASN A 215 -4.16 1.75 21.01
N LYS A 216 -4.85 2.28 19.99
CA LYS A 216 -6.30 2.52 20.02
C LYS A 216 -7.09 1.52 19.19
N ASN A 217 -6.44 0.60 18.48
CA ASN A 217 -7.08 -0.26 17.50
C ASN A 217 -7.96 0.55 16.55
N ALA A 218 -7.31 1.48 15.84
CA ALA A 218 -7.98 2.31 14.86
C ALA A 218 -7.05 2.61 13.68
N LEU A 219 -7.64 2.85 12.51
CA LEU A 219 -6.90 3.30 11.34
C LEU A 219 -7.55 4.49 10.65
N LYS A 220 -6.75 5.26 9.93
CA LYS A 220 -7.21 6.39 9.10
C LYS A 220 -6.58 6.27 7.71
N VAL A 221 -7.39 6.49 6.68
CA VAL A 221 -6.97 6.32 5.29
C VAL A 221 -6.72 7.69 4.66
N TYR A 222 -5.56 7.79 4.03
CA TYR A 222 -5.21 8.83 3.10
C TYR A 222 -5.07 8.23 1.71
N TYR A 223 -5.50 8.97 0.69
CA TYR A 223 -5.49 8.48 -0.68
C TYR A 223 -5.29 9.62 -1.67
N SER A 224 -4.64 9.31 -2.78
CA SER A 224 -4.55 10.16 -3.97
C SER A 224 -4.31 9.32 -5.22
N LYS A 225 -4.30 9.98 -6.38
CA LYS A 225 -3.93 9.38 -7.66
C LYS A 225 -2.71 10.07 -8.24
N GLU A 226 -1.95 9.35 -9.05
CA GLU A 226 -0.80 9.88 -9.77
C GLU A 226 0.21 10.57 -8.85
N CYS A 227 0.60 11.80 -9.17
CA CYS A 227 1.51 12.62 -8.39
C CYS A 227 0.79 13.58 -7.42
N GLU A 228 -0.53 13.47 -7.28
CA GLU A 228 -1.29 14.30 -6.35
C GLU A 228 -0.91 13.98 -4.90
N LYS A 229 -0.88 15.02 -4.07
CA LYS A 229 -0.66 14.83 -2.62
C LYS A 229 -1.77 13.96 -2.04
N LEU A 230 -1.43 13.14 -1.05
CA LEU A 230 -2.38 12.39 -0.26
C LEU A 230 -3.34 13.32 0.50
N GLU A 231 -4.62 12.98 0.49
CA GLU A 231 -5.65 13.65 1.30
C GLU A 231 -6.36 12.64 2.19
N ALA A 232 -6.78 13.08 3.38
CA ALA A 232 -7.55 12.23 4.28
C ALA A 232 -8.91 11.94 3.65
N VAL A 233 -9.19 10.67 3.39
CA VAL A 233 -10.46 10.20 2.82
C VAL A 233 -11.36 9.56 3.87
N THR A 234 -10.85 9.38 5.09
CA THR A 234 -11.62 8.97 6.27
C THR A 234 -11.19 9.75 7.52
N GLY A 235 -12.03 9.69 8.56
CA GLY A 235 -11.56 9.89 9.94
C GLY A 235 -10.85 8.63 10.47
N PHE A 236 -10.51 8.62 11.77
CA PHE A 236 -10.13 7.36 12.43
C PHE A 236 -11.34 6.44 12.54
N ILE A 237 -11.16 5.19 12.11
CA ILE A 237 -12.15 4.13 12.13
C ILE A 237 -11.64 3.06 13.09
N SER A 238 -12.49 2.62 14.01
CA SER A 238 -12.17 1.51 14.91
C SER A 238 -11.93 0.23 14.10
N ASN A 239 -10.81 -0.43 14.33
CA ASN A 239 -10.41 -1.67 13.67
C ASN A 239 -9.37 -2.38 14.53
N ASP A 240 -9.59 -3.64 14.87
CA ASP A 240 -8.63 -4.41 15.66
C ASP A 240 -7.31 -4.59 14.89
N LEU A 241 -6.22 -4.07 15.47
CA LEU A 241 -4.84 -4.17 14.96
C LEU A 241 -3.95 -4.93 15.96
N SER A 242 -4.54 -5.66 16.89
CA SER A 242 -3.81 -6.39 17.93
C SER A 242 -3.12 -7.66 17.39
N ASN A 243 -2.20 -8.21 18.18
CA ASN A 243 -1.44 -9.44 17.88
C ASN A 243 -0.22 -9.27 16.94
N LEU A 244 0.40 -8.08 16.94
CA LEU A 244 1.58 -7.75 16.12
C LEU A 244 1.36 -8.18 14.66
N GLY A 245 2.40 -8.41 13.87
CA GLY A 245 2.17 -9.01 12.55
C GLY A 245 3.28 -8.82 11.55
N GLN A 246 2.96 -9.19 10.31
CA GLN A 246 3.82 -9.05 9.16
C GLN A 246 3.06 -8.42 8.00
N TYR A 247 3.69 -7.46 7.32
CA TYR A 247 3.14 -6.85 6.12
C TYR A 247 3.45 -7.71 4.89
N HIS A 248 2.46 -7.81 4.00
CA HIS A 248 2.57 -8.48 2.72
C HIS A 248 2.20 -7.51 1.60
N PHE A 249 3.03 -7.46 0.55
CA PHE A 249 2.80 -6.68 -0.66
C PHE A 249 2.95 -7.58 -1.87
N GLY A 250 1.86 -7.86 -2.56
CA GLY A 250 1.90 -8.74 -3.72
C GLY A 250 0.50 -9.19 -4.05
N ILE A 251 0.37 -10.31 -4.73
CA ILE A 251 -0.94 -10.78 -5.18
C ILE A 251 -1.25 -12.07 -4.45
N LEU A 252 -2.40 -12.15 -3.78
CA LEU A 252 -3.05 -13.40 -3.40
C LEU A 252 -4.42 -13.45 -4.08
N LYS A 253 -4.54 -14.27 -5.12
CA LYS A 253 -5.79 -14.55 -5.84
C LYS A 253 -6.53 -15.70 -5.18
N LYS A 254 -7.71 -15.43 -4.64
CA LYS A 254 -8.61 -16.46 -4.08
C LYS A 254 -9.32 -17.23 -5.19
N PRO A 255 -9.73 -18.49 -4.97
CA PRO A 255 -10.49 -19.24 -5.96
C PRO A 255 -11.93 -18.74 -6.05
N THR A 256 -12.64 -19.15 -7.09
CA THR A 256 -14.12 -19.00 -7.16
C THR A 256 -14.79 -20.35 -6.95
N GLY A 257 -16.07 -20.37 -6.59
CA GLY A 257 -16.82 -21.61 -6.41
C GLY A 257 -17.95 -21.48 -5.39
N GLN A 258 -18.74 -22.54 -5.26
CA GLN A 258 -19.80 -22.64 -4.27
C GLN A 258 -19.51 -23.80 -3.32
N ASN A 259 -19.97 -23.69 -2.07
CA ASN A 259 -19.86 -24.74 -1.06
C ASN A 259 -18.42 -25.21 -0.78
N LEU A 260 -17.44 -24.30 -0.91
CA LEU A 260 -16.06 -24.59 -0.55
C LEU A 260 -15.94 -24.63 0.98
N THR A 261 -15.35 -25.70 1.50
CA THR A 261 -15.07 -25.85 2.94
C THR A 261 -13.65 -25.43 3.31
N ASP A 262 -12.75 -25.39 2.31
CA ASP A 262 -11.38 -24.95 2.46
C ASP A 262 -10.91 -24.24 1.18
N ILE A 263 -10.99 -22.92 1.18
CA ILE A 263 -10.60 -22.09 0.03
C ILE A 263 -9.09 -22.13 -0.26
N THR A 264 -8.27 -22.60 0.70
CA THR A 264 -6.83 -22.72 0.47
C THR A 264 -6.51 -23.89 -0.45
N ARG A 265 -7.40 -24.88 -0.56
CA ARG A 265 -7.20 -26.12 -1.34
C ARG A 265 -8.22 -26.32 -2.46
N GLN A 266 -9.41 -25.74 -2.33
CA GLN A 266 -10.55 -26.01 -3.20
C GLN A 266 -10.92 -24.82 -4.07
N GLY A 267 -11.78 -25.06 -5.05
CA GLY A 267 -12.35 -24.04 -5.92
C GLY A 267 -11.68 -23.95 -7.28
N PHE A 268 -12.26 -23.10 -8.12
CA PHE A 268 -11.85 -22.90 -9.50
C PHE A 268 -10.77 -21.81 -9.59
N GLN A 269 -9.79 -22.09 -10.45
CA GLN A 269 -8.77 -21.17 -10.94
C GLN A 269 -8.70 -21.35 -12.46
N GLU A 270 -8.61 -20.27 -13.22
CA GLU A 270 -8.34 -20.37 -14.65
C GLU A 270 -6.95 -20.98 -14.90
N LYS A 271 -6.74 -21.46 -16.13
CA LYS A 271 -5.44 -21.93 -16.61
C LYS A 271 -4.84 -20.91 -17.58
N GLY A 272 -3.52 -20.91 -17.67
CA GLY A 272 -2.77 -20.00 -18.53
C GLY A 272 -2.85 -18.56 -18.05
N ILE A 273 -3.00 -18.33 -16.73
CA ILE A 273 -3.07 -16.98 -16.19
C ILE A 273 -1.68 -16.33 -16.24
N HIS A 274 -1.67 -15.02 -16.42
CA HIS A 274 -0.48 -14.19 -16.30
C HIS A 274 -0.94 -12.79 -15.88
N GLU A 275 -0.95 -12.57 -14.57
CA GLU A 275 -1.56 -11.41 -13.94
C GLU A 275 -0.51 -10.67 -13.11
N GLY A 276 -0.65 -9.36 -12.94
CA GLY A 276 0.39 -8.53 -12.36
C GLY A 276 -0.12 -7.22 -11.77
N ILE A 277 0.57 -6.76 -10.72
CA ILE A 277 0.35 -5.47 -10.08
C ILE A 277 1.69 -4.80 -9.87
N VAL A 278 1.75 -3.54 -10.27
CA VAL A 278 2.93 -2.70 -10.12
C VAL A 278 2.86 -1.98 -8.78
N TYR A 279 3.93 -2.08 -8.00
CA TYR A 279 4.10 -1.45 -6.71
C TYR A 279 5.20 -0.38 -6.75
N GLY A 280 4.99 0.67 -5.96
CA GLY A 280 5.96 1.72 -5.71
C GLY A 280 5.74 2.34 -4.33
N GLY A 281 6.72 3.11 -3.86
CA GLY A 281 6.54 3.90 -2.63
C GLY A 281 6.21 3.09 -1.36
N ILE A 282 6.66 1.83 -1.28
CA ILE A 282 6.47 0.99 -0.09
C ILE A 282 7.42 1.46 1.01
N LEU A 283 6.88 2.03 2.09
CA LEU A 283 7.64 2.44 3.27
C LEU A 283 6.72 2.57 4.47
N GLU A 284 7.29 2.53 5.68
CA GLU A 284 6.55 2.81 6.91
C GLU A 284 7.23 3.91 7.70
N GLU A 285 6.45 4.89 8.13
CA GLU A 285 6.88 6.01 8.97
C GLU A 285 6.56 5.75 10.45
N ASP A 286 7.48 6.17 11.32
CA ASP A 286 7.24 6.29 12.76
C ASP A 286 6.45 7.57 13.06
N SER A 287 5.14 7.45 12.93
CA SER A 287 4.22 8.58 13.02
C SER A 287 3.88 9.01 14.44
N LYS A 288 4.47 8.44 15.51
CA LYS A 288 4.16 8.78 16.92
C LYS A 288 4.16 10.27 17.27
N GLY A 289 4.86 11.10 16.49
CA GLY A 289 4.85 12.57 16.61
C GLY A 289 3.59 13.28 16.09
N GLY A 290 2.58 12.54 15.61
CA GLY A 290 1.34 13.11 15.08
C GLY A 290 1.50 13.69 13.68
N LEU A 291 2.50 13.23 12.91
CA LEU A 291 2.76 13.66 11.53
C LEU A 291 2.81 12.46 10.58
N LEU A 292 2.36 12.68 9.34
CA LEU A 292 2.64 11.79 8.20
C LEU A 292 3.12 12.61 7.00
N SER A 293 3.89 11.99 6.10
CA SER A 293 4.17 12.56 4.79
C SER A 293 2.94 12.44 3.89
N VAL A 294 2.61 13.49 3.12
CA VAL A 294 1.51 13.45 2.12
C VAL A 294 2.01 13.62 0.68
N ALA A 295 3.27 14.01 0.53
CA ALA A 295 4.01 14.05 -0.72
C ALA A 295 5.51 14.18 -0.36
N PRO A 296 6.44 13.97 -1.30
CA PRO A 296 7.86 14.20 -1.06
C PRO A 296 8.13 15.58 -0.43
N GLY A 297 8.73 15.58 0.76
CA GLY A 297 9.07 16.81 1.50
C GLY A 297 7.88 17.57 2.09
N LYS A 298 6.66 17.03 2.06
CA LYS A 298 5.46 17.63 2.66
C LYS A 298 4.84 16.70 3.69
N ALA A 299 4.61 17.21 4.90
CA ALA A 299 3.97 16.47 5.98
C ALA A 299 2.80 17.25 6.58
N VAL A 300 1.81 16.55 7.10
CA VAL A 300 0.63 17.11 7.78
C VAL A 300 0.39 16.40 9.12
N LYS A 301 -0.37 17.05 9.99
CA LYS A 301 -0.94 16.39 11.17
C LYS A 301 -2.12 15.51 10.76
N TYR A 302 -2.33 14.41 11.46
CA TYR A 302 -3.44 13.48 11.23
C TYR A 302 -4.44 13.42 12.40
#